data_AF-A0A1H1R0Y0-F1
#
_entry.id   AF-A0A1H1R0Y0-F1
#
_cell.length_a   1.000
_cell.length_b   1.000
_cell.length_c   1.000
_cell.angle_alpha   90.00
_cell.angle_beta   90.00
_cell.angle_gamma   90.00
#
_symmetry.space_group_name_H-M   'P 1'
#
loop_
_entity.id
_entity.type
_entity.pdbx_description
1 polymer ?
#
loop_
_entity_poly.entity_id
_entity_poly.type
_entity_poly.pdbx_seq_one_letter_code
_entity_poly.pdbx_strand_id
1 'polypeptide(L)'
;MSPRRTALGAVAAATAIATAALVGIGAAFADDAVSAGPNAAAVVPTAQDLFISEIHPDDPGDDNHEFFEVTNTTGAAINLAAEGLQISYGAGTTPATAAKFALTDGVAGNAVAAGPLNATIPAHGSAVFWIEYTSSASLNTYVLDEANFRSYYGDVPATAPIYKVEGQNGMANTGDRILALVTPTGQIVSSSYYGARSSTTPGVSAHLVVPAAGSTAAAHLMEAEGSPGKVTPEQLGLTPSPTPTPTPTPVPEYPTPVISGSPSVGKTLTVDPGTWSPADPGLDIQWYADEKPLPGATGPSLKIDGKLRGTLITVTVTGHYQGDFYTETSYPTAPVGAVKGNH
;
A
#
# COMPACT_ATOMS: atom_id res chain seq x y z
N MET A 1 70.60 -56.98 1.37
CA MET A 1 69.23 -56.42 1.50
C MET A 1 68.74 -56.15 0.09
N SER A 2 68.02 -57.10 -0.51
CA SER A 2 66.55 -57.06 -0.68
C SER A 2 66.06 -55.87 -1.53
N PRO A 3 65.19 -56.12 -2.53
CA PRO A 3 65.47 -55.68 -3.91
C PRO A 3 64.26 -55.02 -4.64
N ARG A 4 64.42 -54.75 -5.95
CA ARG A 4 63.38 -54.67 -7.03
C ARG A 4 62.56 -53.35 -7.11
N ARG A 5 62.17 -52.79 -8.27
CA ARG A 5 62.18 -53.14 -9.73
C ARG A 5 61.87 -51.83 -10.51
N THR A 6 62.62 -51.43 -11.55
CA THR A 6 62.32 -51.55 -13.02
C THR A 6 60.91 -51.05 -13.43
N ALA A 7 60.77 -49.88 -14.07
CA ALA A 7 60.86 -49.58 -15.52
C ALA A 7 59.77 -50.25 -16.39
N LEU A 8 59.10 -49.47 -17.25
CA LEU A 8 58.53 -49.78 -18.59
C LEU A 8 57.66 -48.55 -19.00
N GLY A 9 57.67 -47.98 -20.21
CA GLY A 9 58.11 -48.47 -21.51
C GLY A 9 56.93 -48.82 -22.42
N ALA A 10 56.52 -47.84 -23.24
CA ALA A 10 55.96 -47.96 -24.60
C ALA A 10 54.51 -48.42 -24.90
N VAL A 11 53.80 -47.53 -25.61
CA VAL A 11 53.09 -47.67 -26.93
C VAL A 11 52.14 -48.84 -27.19
N ALA A 12 50.88 -48.52 -27.56
CA ALA A 12 50.06 -49.12 -28.64
C ALA A 12 48.73 -48.34 -28.75
N ALA A 13 48.42 -47.62 -29.84
CA ALA A 13 47.83 -48.09 -31.10
C ALA A 13 46.41 -48.68 -30.96
N ALA A 14 45.40 -47.97 -31.48
CA ALA A 14 44.17 -48.56 -32.01
C ALA A 14 43.46 -47.56 -32.95
N THR A 15 43.30 -47.97 -34.21
CA THR A 15 42.39 -47.37 -35.19
C THR A 15 41.27 -48.38 -35.42
N ALA A 16 40.00 -47.97 -35.33
CA ALA A 16 38.88 -48.62 -36.02
C ALA A 16 37.64 -47.72 -36.07
N ILE A 17 37.05 -47.67 -37.26
CA ILE A 17 35.91 -46.87 -37.72
C ILE A 17 34.63 -47.72 -37.58
N ALA A 18 33.50 -47.12 -37.16
CA ALA A 18 32.15 -47.27 -37.78
C ALA A 18 31.00 -46.64 -36.96
N THR A 19 30.42 -45.58 -37.52
CA THR A 19 28.98 -45.17 -37.61
C THR A 19 27.94 -45.58 -36.55
N ALA A 20 27.24 -44.58 -36.00
CA ALA A 20 25.80 -44.37 -36.21
C ALA A 20 25.36 -42.97 -35.70
N ALA A 21 24.67 -42.22 -36.56
CA ALA A 21 23.99 -40.98 -36.18
C ALA A 21 22.69 -41.30 -35.43
N LEU A 22 22.39 -40.56 -34.36
CA LEU A 22 21.01 -40.26 -33.98
C LEU A 22 20.92 -38.80 -33.54
N VAL A 23 20.06 -38.07 -34.25
CA VAL A 23 19.72 -36.67 -34.00
C VAL A 23 18.99 -36.58 -32.65
N GLY A 24 19.58 -35.87 -31.70
CA GLY A 24 18.92 -35.39 -30.49
C GLY A 24 19.00 -33.87 -30.48
N ILE A 25 17.89 -33.20 -30.80
CA ILE A 25 17.77 -31.75 -30.73
C ILE A 25 17.70 -31.37 -29.25
N GLY A 26 18.79 -30.83 -28.73
CA GLY A 26 18.84 -30.12 -27.47
C GLY A 26 19.65 -28.85 -27.72
N ALA A 27 18.95 -27.71 -27.86
CA ALA A 27 19.57 -26.41 -28.04
C ALA A 27 20.35 -26.05 -26.75
N ALA A 28 21.67 -26.25 -26.80
CA ALA A 28 22.59 -25.58 -25.89
C ALA A 28 22.84 -24.18 -26.47
N PHE A 29 22.34 -23.14 -25.80
CA PHE A 29 22.82 -21.79 -26.04
C PHE A 29 24.23 -21.71 -25.46
N ALA A 30 25.20 -21.44 -26.33
CA ALA A 30 26.57 -21.18 -25.95
C ALA A 30 26.63 -19.93 -25.08
N ASP A 31 27.37 -20.06 -23.98
CA ASP A 31 27.74 -18.99 -23.07
C ASP A 31 28.77 -18.11 -23.80
N ASP A 32 28.31 -17.04 -24.43
CA ASP A 32 29.20 -15.98 -24.91
C ASP A 32 29.81 -15.32 -23.67
N ALA A 33 31.04 -15.72 -23.36
CA ALA A 33 31.89 -15.04 -22.41
C ALA A 33 32.05 -13.58 -22.84
N VAL A 34 31.22 -12.70 -22.29
CA VAL A 34 31.36 -11.26 -22.39
C VAL A 34 32.70 -10.90 -21.74
N SER A 35 33.65 -10.54 -22.60
CA SER A 35 34.83 -9.78 -22.23
C SER A 35 34.40 -8.61 -21.35
N ALA A 36 34.78 -8.63 -20.07
CA ALA A 36 34.63 -7.50 -19.18
C ALA A 36 35.29 -6.27 -19.82
N GLY A 37 34.47 -5.36 -20.33
CA GLY A 37 34.90 -4.03 -20.73
C GLY A 37 35.44 -3.27 -19.51
N PRO A 38 36.13 -2.14 -19.71
CA PRO A 38 36.66 -1.36 -18.59
C PRO A 38 35.52 -1.04 -17.63
N ASN A 39 35.69 -1.41 -16.35
CA ASN A 39 34.77 -1.11 -15.26
C ASN A 39 34.26 0.33 -15.42
N ALA A 40 32.99 0.50 -15.76
CA ALA A 40 32.35 1.79 -15.64
C ALA A 40 32.56 2.24 -14.19
N ALA A 41 33.05 3.46 -13.99
CA ALA A 41 33.13 4.03 -12.66
C ALA A 41 31.74 3.93 -12.01
N ALA A 42 31.68 3.45 -10.76
CA ALA A 42 30.43 3.40 -10.02
C ALA A 42 29.78 4.79 -10.05
N VAL A 43 28.54 4.85 -10.55
CA VAL A 43 27.79 6.10 -10.57
C VAL A 43 27.25 6.31 -9.17
N VAL A 44 27.85 7.24 -8.44
CA VAL A 44 27.40 7.61 -7.10
C VAL A 44 25.91 7.97 -7.18
N PRO A 45 25.04 7.37 -6.33
CA PRO A 45 23.62 7.68 -6.32
C PRO A 45 23.36 9.18 -6.16
N THR A 46 22.29 9.68 -6.78
CA THR A 46 21.77 11.03 -6.53
C THR A 46 20.82 11.04 -5.34
N ALA A 47 20.38 12.22 -4.88
CA ALA A 47 19.31 12.29 -3.89
C ALA A 47 17.95 11.80 -4.40
N GLN A 48 17.75 11.72 -5.72
CA GLN A 48 16.56 11.12 -6.31
C GLN A 48 16.61 9.60 -6.18
N ASP A 49 17.81 9.01 -6.24
CA ASP A 49 18.05 7.57 -6.11
C ASP A 49 18.05 7.13 -4.65
N LEU A 50 18.60 7.96 -3.76
CA LEU A 50 18.85 7.61 -2.37
C LEU A 50 18.73 8.83 -1.44
N PHE A 51 17.80 8.80 -0.50
CA PHE A 51 17.55 9.94 0.40
C PHE A 51 17.21 9.55 1.82
N ILE A 52 17.43 10.48 2.75
CA ILE A 52 17.02 10.33 4.15
C ILE A 52 15.52 10.64 4.22
N SER A 53 14.70 9.62 4.43
CA SER A 53 13.23 9.68 4.32
C SER A 53 12.56 10.00 5.65
N GLU A 54 13.20 9.67 6.76
CA GLU A 54 12.67 9.89 8.10
C GLU A 54 13.80 10.20 9.08
N ILE A 55 13.54 11.12 10.01
CA ILE A 55 14.42 11.44 11.13
C ILE A 55 13.57 11.50 12.40
N HIS A 56 13.90 10.65 13.38
CA HIS A 56 13.25 10.57 14.68
C HIS A 56 14.25 10.95 15.78
N PRO A 57 14.32 12.24 16.16
CA PRO A 57 15.35 12.77 17.05
C PRO A 57 14.96 12.78 18.53
N ASP A 58 13.77 12.28 18.90
CA ASP A 58 13.29 12.32 20.28
C ASP A 58 12.15 11.30 20.48
N ASP A 59 12.33 10.34 21.39
CA ASP A 59 11.26 9.44 21.83
C ASP A 59 10.75 9.76 23.24
N PRO A 60 9.46 9.50 23.56
CA PRO A 60 8.94 9.76 24.90
C PRO A 60 9.56 8.78 25.89
N GLY A 61 10.29 9.31 26.89
CA GLY A 61 10.84 8.51 27.98
C GLY A 61 12.35 8.56 28.01
N ASP A 62 13.00 7.39 27.95
CA ASP A 62 14.44 7.24 28.14
C ASP A 62 15.28 7.43 26.86
N ASP A 63 14.68 7.97 25.78
CA ASP A 63 15.38 8.39 24.54
C ASP A 63 16.18 7.26 23.86
N ASN A 64 15.68 6.02 23.96
CA ASN A 64 16.39 4.80 23.55
C ASN A 64 16.10 4.39 22.09
N HIS A 65 15.24 5.11 21.37
CA HIS A 65 14.70 4.69 20.07
C HIS A 65 14.94 5.71 18.96
N GLU A 66 15.80 6.71 19.18
CA GLU A 66 16.20 7.63 18.11
C GLU A 66 16.75 6.90 16.87
N PHE A 67 16.26 7.27 15.70
CA PHE A 67 16.71 6.68 14.43
C PHE A 67 16.62 7.67 13.27
N PHE A 68 17.33 7.35 12.20
CA PHE A 68 17.08 7.93 10.88
C PHE A 68 16.92 6.83 9.85
N GLU A 69 16.18 7.13 8.78
CA GLU A 69 15.91 6.19 7.71
C GLU A 69 16.51 6.67 6.40
N VAL A 70 17.09 5.75 5.63
CA VAL A 70 17.52 6.01 4.26
C VAL A 70 16.76 5.12 3.29
N THR A 71 16.15 5.73 2.28
CA THR A 71 15.31 5.09 1.27
C THR A 71 15.98 5.09 -0.09
N ASN A 72 15.94 3.93 -0.74
CA ASN A 72 16.41 3.70 -2.10
C ASN A 72 15.23 3.61 -3.07
N THR A 73 15.17 4.52 -4.03
CA THR A 73 14.10 4.57 -5.04
C THR A 73 14.42 3.72 -6.28
N THR A 74 15.65 3.22 -6.40
CA THR A 74 16.13 2.48 -7.57
C THR A 74 15.73 1.00 -7.53
N GLY A 75 15.77 0.36 -8.70
CA GLY A 75 15.48 -1.08 -8.85
C GLY A 75 16.62 -2.02 -8.45
N ALA A 76 17.75 -1.50 -7.94
CA ALA A 76 18.88 -2.31 -7.48
C ALA A 76 19.20 -1.97 -6.01
N ALA A 77 19.66 -2.96 -5.25
CA ALA A 77 20.12 -2.70 -3.89
C ALA A 77 21.39 -1.83 -3.91
N ILE A 78 21.50 -0.90 -2.96
CA ILE A 78 22.64 0.02 -2.84
C ILE A 78 23.37 -0.28 -1.53
N ASN A 79 24.67 -0.54 -1.59
CA ASN A 79 25.51 -0.68 -0.40
C ASN A 79 26.30 0.62 -0.17
N LEU A 80 26.09 1.28 0.98
CA LEU A 80 26.69 2.58 1.24
C LEU A 80 28.22 2.54 1.23
N ALA A 81 28.85 1.45 1.70
CA ALA A 81 30.31 1.31 1.69
C ALA A 81 30.88 1.10 0.28
N ALA A 82 30.18 0.33 -0.57
CA ALA A 82 30.56 0.15 -1.97
C ALA A 82 30.53 1.48 -2.74
N GLU A 83 29.58 2.36 -2.43
CA GLU A 83 29.47 3.71 -2.98
C GLU A 83 30.37 4.75 -2.26
N GLY A 84 31.07 4.34 -1.20
CA GLY A 84 31.91 5.22 -0.38
C GLY A 84 31.12 6.26 0.43
N LEU A 85 29.80 6.09 0.60
CA LEU A 85 28.92 7.05 1.26
C LEU A 85 28.99 6.97 2.78
N GLN A 86 29.07 8.13 3.41
CA GLN A 86 29.13 8.32 4.86
C GLN A 86 27.91 9.13 5.34
N ILE A 87 27.57 9.00 6.62
CA ILE A 87 26.54 9.83 7.24
C ILE A 87 27.18 10.97 8.01
N SER A 88 26.84 12.20 7.63
CA SER A 88 27.17 13.40 8.37
C SER A 88 25.93 13.90 9.12
N TYR A 89 26.15 14.38 10.34
CA TYR A 89 25.14 15.06 11.17
C TYR A 89 25.69 16.41 11.65
N GLY A 90 24.90 17.47 11.49
CA GLY A 90 25.34 18.85 11.71
C GLY A 90 24.27 19.77 12.29
N ALA A 91 24.73 20.91 12.80
CA ALA A 91 23.87 21.98 13.31
C ALA A 91 23.48 22.97 12.20
N GLY A 92 22.26 23.49 12.28
CA GLY A 92 21.72 24.42 11.29
C GLY A 92 21.55 23.71 9.94
N THR A 93 22.05 24.36 8.89
CA THR A 93 21.86 23.87 7.52
C THR A 93 23.10 23.28 6.85
N THR A 94 24.19 23.16 7.60
CA THR A 94 25.49 22.71 7.09
C THR A 94 25.86 21.37 7.72
N PRO A 95 26.06 20.30 6.93
CA PRO A 95 26.54 19.04 7.48
C PRO A 95 27.91 19.21 8.12
N ALA A 96 28.24 18.38 9.11
CA ALA A 96 29.58 18.32 9.64
C ALA A 96 30.57 17.87 8.56
N THR A 97 31.80 18.39 8.62
CA THR A 97 32.87 18.03 7.68
C THR A 97 33.32 16.57 7.84
N ALA A 98 33.12 15.99 9.02
CA ALA A 98 33.47 14.61 9.32
C ALA A 98 32.20 13.74 9.44
N ALA A 99 32.30 12.49 8.99
CA ALA A 99 31.31 11.46 9.28
C ALA A 99 31.08 11.35 10.79
N LYS A 100 29.82 11.09 11.17
CA LYS A 100 29.39 11.06 12.57
C LYS A 100 29.01 9.68 13.06
N PHE A 101 28.56 8.82 12.17
CA PHE A 101 28.07 7.50 12.52
C PHE A 101 28.98 6.41 11.96
N ALA A 102 29.08 5.32 12.71
CA ALA A 102 29.70 4.08 12.30
C ALA A 102 28.84 2.88 12.70
N LEU A 103 28.93 1.77 11.95
CA LEU A 103 28.27 0.53 12.33
C LEU A 103 28.87 -0.02 13.64
N THR A 104 28.00 -0.52 14.50
CA THR A 104 28.37 -1.17 15.76
C THR A 104 27.74 -2.57 15.84
N ASP A 105 28.34 -3.44 16.65
CA ASP A 105 27.89 -4.80 16.91
C ASP A 105 26.87 -4.88 18.06
N GLY A 106 26.45 -3.74 18.62
CA GLY A 106 25.59 -3.70 19.81
C GLY A 106 26.37 -3.58 21.13
N VAL A 107 27.69 -3.51 21.08
CA VAL A 107 28.54 -3.40 22.28
C VAL A 107 29.21 -2.03 22.31
N ALA A 108 29.00 -1.30 23.41
CA ALA A 108 29.51 0.05 23.56
C ALA A 108 31.02 0.17 23.29
N GLY A 109 31.40 1.01 22.33
CA GLY A 109 32.79 1.28 21.98
C GLY A 109 33.42 0.26 21.02
N ASN A 110 32.65 -0.70 20.51
CA ASN A 110 33.07 -1.63 19.45
C ASN A 110 32.75 -1.10 18.04
N ALA A 111 32.35 0.16 17.87
CA ALA A 111 32.19 0.77 16.55
C ALA A 111 33.37 0.48 15.63
N VAL A 112 33.04 0.26 14.36
CA VAL A 112 33.99 0.54 13.29
C VAL A 112 34.31 2.04 13.31
N ALA A 113 35.47 2.48 12.84
CA ALA A 113 35.70 3.93 12.72
C ALA A 113 34.64 4.59 11.82
N ALA A 114 34.18 5.79 12.18
CA ALA A 114 33.24 6.56 11.37
C ALA A 114 33.76 6.67 9.92
N GLY A 115 32.91 6.32 8.96
CA GLY A 115 33.31 6.09 7.59
C GLY A 115 32.18 5.49 6.77
N PRO A 116 32.47 4.93 5.59
CA PRO A 116 31.44 4.34 4.77
C PRO A 116 30.78 3.16 5.49
N LEU A 117 29.46 3.20 5.62
CA LEU A 117 28.72 2.17 6.36
C LEU A 117 28.55 0.95 5.46
N ASN A 118 28.95 -0.25 5.90
CA ASN A 118 28.65 -1.49 5.17
C ASN A 118 27.17 -1.90 5.37
N ALA A 119 26.27 -1.01 4.97
CA ALA A 119 24.82 -1.13 5.07
C ALA A 119 24.24 -1.20 3.66
N THR A 120 23.53 -2.28 3.38
CA THR A 120 22.80 -2.47 2.12
C THR A 120 21.35 -2.04 2.29
N ILE A 121 20.91 -1.15 1.41
CA ILE A 121 19.55 -0.62 1.33
C ILE A 121 18.85 -1.35 0.17
N PRO A 122 17.77 -2.11 0.43
CA PRO A 122 17.10 -2.90 -0.60
C PRO A 122 16.63 -2.06 -1.80
N ALA A 123 16.49 -2.69 -2.96
CA ALA A 123 15.84 -2.06 -4.12
C ALA A 123 14.40 -1.64 -3.75
N HIS A 124 14.01 -0.42 -4.09
CA HIS A 124 12.71 0.16 -3.72
C HIS A 124 12.34 0.02 -2.24
N GLY A 125 13.34 0.02 -1.35
CA GLY A 125 13.16 -0.19 0.07
C GLY A 125 14.00 0.75 0.91
N SER A 126 13.85 0.62 2.22
CA SER A 126 14.49 1.50 3.21
C SER A 126 15.33 0.71 4.19
N ALA A 127 16.34 1.36 4.75
CA ALA A 127 17.11 0.87 5.87
C ALA A 127 17.01 1.85 7.04
N VAL A 128 16.82 1.31 8.23
CA VAL A 128 16.73 2.07 9.49
C VAL A 128 18.11 2.08 10.15
N PHE A 129 18.55 3.24 10.59
CA PHE A 129 19.79 3.42 11.34
C PHE A 129 19.43 3.86 12.76
N TRP A 130 19.49 2.90 13.68
CA TRP A 130 19.14 3.10 15.09
C TRP A 130 20.38 3.52 15.87
N ILE A 131 20.30 4.63 16.59
CA ILE A 131 21.45 5.24 17.27
C ILE A 131 21.67 4.55 18.62
N GLU A 132 22.86 3.98 18.79
CA GLU A 132 23.32 3.44 20.05
C GLU A 132 24.24 4.39 20.78
N TYR A 133 23.88 4.69 22.02
CA TYR A 133 24.67 5.53 22.92
C TYR A 133 24.23 5.32 24.36
N THR A 134 25.02 5.87 25.26
CA THR A 134 24.64 6.02 26.67
C THR A 134 25.00 7.42 27.13
N SER A 135 24.10 8.05 27.87
CA SER A 135 24.32 9.36 28.51
C SER A 135 23.96 9.35 30.00
N SER A 136 23.21 8.35 30.44
CA SER A 136 22.78 8.16 31.82
C SER A 136 22.56 6.66 32.09
N ALA A 137 22.14 6.31 33.30
CA ALA A 137 21.79 4.92 33.62
C ALA A 137 20.45 4.47 33.00
N SER A 138 19.56 5.40 32.67
CA SER A 138 18.25 5.09 32.08
C SER A 138 18.27 5.16 30.55
N LEU A 139 19.15 5.98 29.97
CA LEU A 139 19.47 6.02 28.55
C LEU A 139 20.70 5.14 28.27
N ASN A 140 20.43 3.91 27.83
CA ASN A 140 21.45 2.92 27.45
C ASN A 140 20.90 1.99 26.37
N THR A 141 21.04 2.38 25.11
CA THR A 141 20.50 1.63 23.98
C THR A 141 21.13 0.25 23.80
N TYR A 142 22.37 0.04 24.26
CA TYR A 142 23.11 -1.21 24.11
C TYR A 142 22.49 -2.41 24.84
N VAL A 143 21.55 -2.18 25.76
CA VAL A 143 20.82 -3.27 26.45
C VAL A 143 19.60 -3.75 25.67
N LEU A 144 19.26 -3.06 24.58
CA LEU A 144 18.13 -3.36 23.72
C LEU A 144 18.61 -4.05 22.44
N ASP A 145 17.79 -4.96 21.92
CA ASP A 145 18.03 -5.64 20.65
C ASP A 145 17.05 -5.19 19.56
N GLU A 146 17.24 -5.70 18.35
CA GLU A 146 16.36 -5.41 17.22
C GLU A 146 14.90 -5.81 17.49
N ALA A 147 14.66 -6.89 18.26
CA ALA A 147 13.32 -7.32 18.60
C ALA A 147 12.64 -6.29 19.54
N ASN A 148 13.39 -5.69 20.47
CA ASN A 148 12.90 -4.59 21.28
C ASN A 148 12.51 -3.38 20.40
N PHE A 149 13.39 -2.96 19.48
CA PHE A 149 13.11 -1.83 18.59
C PHE A 149 11.87 -2.09 17.72
N ARG A 150 11.78 -3.25 17.08
CA ARG A 150 10.61 -3.63 16.26
C ARG A 150 9.34 -3.70 17.08
N SER A 151 9.42 -4.18 18.33
CA SER A 151 8.27 -4.23 19.24
C SER A 151 7.81 -2.84 19.67
N TYR A 152 8.74 -1.89 19.84
CA TYR A 152 8.41 -0.52 20.24
C TYR A 152 7.59 0.19 19.15
N TYR A 153 8.01 0.07 17.89
CA TYR A 153 7.29 0.66 16.74
C TYR A 153 6.17 -0.25 16.18
N GLY A 154 6.04 -1.48 16.66
CA GLY A 154 4.94 -2.42 16.39
C GLY A 154 4.91 -3.07 14.99
N ASP A 155 5.21 -2.31 13.94
CA ASP A 155 4.93 -2.69 12.55
C ASP A 155 6.13 -2.49 11.59
N VAL A 156 7.37 -2.53 12.09
CA VAL A 156 8.56 -2.35 11.25
C VAL A 156 8.69 -3.53 10.26
N PRO A 157 8.65 -3.32 8.93
CA PRO A 157 8.71 -4.41 7.96
C PRO A 157 9.96 -5.26 8.12
N ALA A 158 9.83 -6.60 8.05
CA ALA A 158 10.98 -7.52 8.11
C ALA A 158 11.94 -7.32 6.91
N THR A 159 11.46 -6.72 5.83
CA THR A 159 12.25 -6.36 4.65
C THR A 159 13.10 -5.12 4.84
N ALA A 160 12.82 -4.30 5.87
CA ALA A 160 13.63 -3.15 6.23
C ALA A 160 14.75 -3.60 7.19
N PRO A 161 16.02 -3.64 6.76
CA PRO A 161 17.13 -3.91 7.66
C PRO A 161 17.27 -2.78 8.69
N ILE A 162 17.61 -3.15 9.93
CA ILE A 162 17.95 -2.22 11.01
C ILE A 162 19.44 -2.33 11.25
N TYR A 163 20.16 -1.23 11.07
CA TYR A 163 21.58 -1.11 11.38
C TYR A 163 21.76 -0.29 12.65
N LYS A 164 22.44 -0.85 13.63
CA LYS A 164 22.85 -0.11 14.83
C LYS A 164 24.06 0.76 14.51
N VAL A 165 24.03 2.02 14.92
CA VAL A 165 25.11 2.98 14.67
C VAL A 165 25.52 3.74 15.93
N GLU A 166 26.82 3.98 16.10
CA GLU A 166 27.35 4.80 17.20
C GLU A 166 28.35 5.85 16.69
N GLY A 167 28.93 6.64 17.61
CA GLY A 167 29.87 7.73 17.30
C GLY A 167 29.28 9.14 17.46
N GLN A 168 27.96 9.24 17.57
CA GLN A 168 27.21 10.45 17.86
C GLN A 168 26.18 10.13 18.94
N ASN A 169 26.28 10.79 20.09
CA ASN A 169 25.36 10.61 21.21
C ASN A 169 24.05 11.33 20.91
N GLY A 170 23.12 10.58 20.33
CA GLY A 170 21.79 11.04 19.95
C GLY A 170 21.74 12.21 18.96
N MET A 171 20.53 12.67 18.70
CA MET A 171 20.17 13.66 17.71
C MET A 171 19.45 14.83 18.38
N ALA A 172 20.22 15.82 18.81
CA ALA A 172 19.69 17.04 19.40
C ALA A 172 18.42 17.61 18.72
N ASN A 173 17.41 17.86 19.54
CA ASN A 173 16.05 18.29 19.19
C ASN A 173 15.74 19.71 19.69
N THR A 174 16.73 20.58 19.90
CA THR A 174 16.53 21.94 20.46
C THR A 174 16.88 23.06 19.46
N GLY A 175 17.22 22.69 18.23
CA GLY A 175 17.52 23.63 17.16
C GLY A 175 17.58 22.93 15.82
N ASP A 176 17.76 23.70 14.75
CA ASP A 176 17.80 23.15 13.41
C ASP A 176 18.98 22.19 13.23
N ARG A 177 18.72 21.10 12.52
CA ARG A 177 19.66 20.03 12.26
C ARG A 177 19.56 19.52 10.85
N ILE A 178 20.66 18.91 10.43
CA ILE A 178 20.79 18.30 9.12
C ILE A 178 21.47 16.94 9.25
N LEU A 179 20.89 15.93 8.60
CA LEU A 179 21.59 14.72 8.22
C LEU A 179 21.90 14.76 6.73
N ALA A 180 23.06 14.21 6.34
CA ALA A 180 23.45 14.12 4.96
C ALA A 180 24.19 12.83 4.65
N LEU A 181 23.88 12.25 3.48
CA LEU A 181 24.74 11.31 2.78
C LEU A 181 25.84 12.12 2.09
N VAL A 182 27.10 11.81 2.41
CA VAL A 182 28.25 12.51 1.84
C VAL A 182 29.27 11.53 1.27
N THR A 183 29.97 11.95 0.22
CA THR A 183 31.15 11.23 -0.28
C THR A 183 32.32 11.40 0.70
N PRO A 184 33.43 10.63 0.55
CA PRO A 184 34.63 10.83 1.39
C PRO A 184 35.29 12.19 1.21
N THR A 185 35.00 12.89 0.10
CA THR A 185 35.48 14.26 -0.17
C THR A 185 34.58 15.34 0.43
N GLY A 186 33.50 14.95 1.12
CA GLY A 186 32.54 15.86 1.75
C GLY A 186 31.48 16.42 0.81
N GLN A 187 31.35 15.88 -0.41
CA GLN A 187 30.27 16.28 -1.32
C GLN A 187 28.94 15.73 -0.80
N ILE A 188 27.94 16.60 -0.70
CA ILE A 188 26.57 16.21 -0.31
C ILE A 188 25.91 15.50 -1.49
N VAL A 189 25.55 14.24 -1.26
CA VAL A 189 24.75 13.41 -2.17
C VAL A 189 23.28 13.62 -1.90
N SER A 190 22.88 13.50 -0.64
CA SER A 190 21.51 13.74 -0.18
C SER A 190 21.55 14.40 1.19
N SER A 191 20.61 15.28 1.48
CA SER A 191 20.46 15.91 2.79
C SER A 191 19.00 16.04 3.19
N SER A 192 18.77 16.05 4.49
CA SER A 192 17.46 16.20 5.09
C SER A 192 17.55 17.00 6.36
N TYR A 193 16.56 17.86 6.56
CA TYR A 193 16.54 18.88 7.60
C TYR A 193 15.36 18.61 8.51
N TYR A 194 15.59 18.75 9.81
CA TYR A 194 14.52 18.87 10.78
C TYR A 194 14.80 20.10 11.64
N GLY A 195 13.73 20.85 11.89
CA GLY A 195 13.80 22.11 12.64
C GLY A 195 13.36 21.92 14.09
N ALA A 196 13.41 23.00 14.85
CA ALA A 196 12.93 23.03 16.24
C ALA A 196 11.41 22.75 16.44
N ARG A 197 10.68 22.32 15.40
CA ARG A 197 9.26 21.94 15.49
C ARG A 197 9.04 20.43 15.65
N SER A 198 9.86 19.59 15.00
CA SER A 198 9.89 18.13 15.23
C SER A 198 10.54 17.77 16.59
N SER A 199 10.50 18.71 17.52
CA SER A 199 11.50 18.93 18.57
C SER A 199 10.86 19.50 19.84
N THR A 200 9.61 19.97 19.76
CA THR A 200 8.80 20.43 20.90
C THR A 200 7.78 19.38 21.36
N THR A 201 7.60 18.31 20.60
CA THR A 201 6.64 17.23 20.88
C THR A 201 7.40 15.91 20.95
N PRO A 202 7.60 15.32 22.13
CA PRO A 202 8.26 14.02 22.25
C PRO A 202 7.55 12.94 21.43
N GLY A 203 8.33 12.09 20.75
CA GLY A 203 7.83 10.94 19.98
C GLY A 203 7.36 11.25 18.56
N VAL A 204 7.70 12.42 18.01
CA VAL A 204 7.41 12.73 16.61
C VAL A 204 8.66 12.66 15.72
N SER A 205 8.46 12.21 14.49
CA SER A 205 9.44 12.19 13.41
C SER A 205 9.21 13.33 12.42
N ALA A 206 10.30 13.73 11.77
CA ALA A 206 10.28 14.42 10.50
C ALA A 206 10.26 13.40 9.36
N HIS A 207 9.21 13.45 8.53
CA HIS A 207 9.08 12.68 7.29
C HIS A 207 9.38 13.57 6.10
N LEU A 208 10.15 13.05 5.15
CA LEU A 208 10.69 13.79 4.01
C LEU A 208 10.21 13.18 2.69
N VAL A 209 10.13 14.03 1.66
CA VAL A 209 9.86 13.62 0.28
C VAL A 209 11.17 13.60 -0.51
N VAL A 210 11.32 12.60 -1.38
CA VAL A 210 12.37 12.55 -2.39
C VAL A 210 12.46 13.90 -3.12
N PRO A 211 13.66 14.50 -3.25
CA PRO A 211 13.80 15.78 -3.92
C PRO A 211 13.48 15.67 -5.42
N ALA A 212 12.66 16.58 -5.94
CA ALA A 212 12.41 16.66 -7.39
C ALA A 212 13.67 17.05 -8.19
N ALA A 213 14.58 17.79 -7.56
CA ALA A 213 15.90 18.15 -8.10
C ALA A 213 16.83 18.56 -6.96
N GLY A 214 18.14 18.54 -7.23
CA GLY A 214 19.16 18.86 -6.23
C GLY A 214 19.27 17.80 -5.14
N SER A 215 19.98 18.13 -4.07
CA SER A 215 20.38 17.17 -3.03
C SER A 215 19.51 17.19 -1.76
N THR A 216 18.64 18.19 -1.59
CA THR A 216 17.90 18.38 -0.34
C THR A 216 16.48 17.83 -0.43
N ALA A 217 16.15 16.82 0.37
CA ALA A 217 14.81 16.29 0.50
C ALA A 217 13.82 17.37 0.97
N ALA A 218 12.58 17.32 0.45
CA ALA A 218 11.55 18.29 0.77
C ALA A 218 10.79 17.89 2.04
N ALA A 219 10.25 18.88 2.75
CA ALA A 219 9.44 18.64 3.92
C ALA A 219 8.11 17.94 3.57
N HIS A 220 7.71 16.91 4.33
CA HIS A 220 6.40 16.26 4.22
C HIS A 220 5.56 16.43 5.49
N LEU A 221 5.79 15.57 6.49
CA LEU A 221 5.10 15.56 7.78
C LEU A 221 6.16 15.75 8.87
N MET A 222 6.28 16.97 9.36
CA MET A 222 7.36 17.34 10.30
C MET A 222 7.05 17.02 11.76
N GLU A 223 5.85 16.53 12.04
CA GLU A 223 5.34 16.17 13.37
C GLU A 223 4.41 14.94 13.24
N ALA A 224 4.93 13.83 12.73
CA ALA A 224 4.19 12.58 12.56
C ALA A 224 4.74 11.48 13.48
N GLU A 225 3.98 10.41 13.71
CA GLU A 225 4.53 9.25 14.42
C GLU A 225 5.71 8.63 13.68
N GLY A 226 6.61 8.00 14.45
CA GLY A 226 7.72 7.25 13.88
C GLY A 226 7.24 6.06 13.05
N SER A 227 7.73 5.94 11.82
CA SER A 227 7.33 4.87 10.90
C SER A 227 8.51 4.09 10.30
N PRO A 228 9.47 3.61 11.12
CA PRO A 228 10.69 3.00 10.59
C PRO A 228 10.38 1.85 9.64
N GLY A 229 11.07 1.86 8.51
CA GLY A 229 10.94 0.92 7.39
C GLY A 229 9.72 1.16 6.49
N LYS A 230 8.92 2.21 6.72
CA LYS A 230 7.68 2.47 5.97
C LYS A 230 7.75 3.83 5.26
N VAL A 231 7.78 3.79 3.94
CA VAL A 231 7.74 4.99 3.10
C VAL A 231 6.42 5.03 2.35
N THR A 232 5.72 6.16 2.40
CA THR A 232 4.47 6.33 1.67
C THR A 232 4.73 6.65 0.19
N PRO A 233 3.78 6.37 -0.73
CA PRO A 233 3.85 6.84 -2.10
C PRO A 233 4.11 8.35 -2.21
N GLU A 234 3.51 9.14 -1.32
CA GLU A 234 3.68 10.60 -1.29
C GLU A 234 5.13 11.01 -0.98
N GLN A 235 5.81 10.31 -0.06
CA GLN A 235 7.24 10.52 0.21
C GLN A 235 8.12 10.15 -1.00
N LEU A 236 7.66 9.25 -1.86
CA LEU A 236 8.31 8.91 -3.14
C LEU A 236 7.94 9.87 -4.28
N GLY A 237 7.18 10.94 -4.00
CA GLY A 237 6.67 11.85 -5.02
C GLY A 237 5.65 11.21 -5.97
N LEU A 238 5.14 10.03 -5.61
CA LEU A 238 4.08 9.35 -6.33
C LEU A 238 2.75 9.91 -5.83
N THR A 239 1.99 10.53 -6.73
CA THR A 239 0.62 10.92 -6.40
C THR A 239 -0.22 9.64 -6.32
N PRO A 240 -1.02 9.44 -5.26
CA PRO A 240 -2.00 8.37 -5.27
C PRO A 240 -2.92 8.58 -6.47
N SER A 241 -3.12 7.53 -7.26
CA SER A 241 -4.21 7.55 -8.24
C SER A 241 -5.48 7.91 -7.48
N PRO A 242 -6.29 8.88 -7.94
CA PRO A 242 -7.51 9.25 -7.24
C PRO A 242 -8.32 7.97 -7.00
N THR A 243 -8.64 7.70 -5.73
CA THR A 243 -9.61 6.64 -5.41
C THR A 243 -10.85 6.91 -6.26
N PRO A 244 -11.31 5.95 -7.09
CA PRO A 244 -12.49 6.19 -7.90
C PRO A 244 -13.62 6.59 -6.95
N THR A 245 -14.18 7.78 -7.15
CA THR A 245 -15.39 8.20 -6.41
C THR A 245 -16.41 7.07 -6.57
N PRO A 246 -16.93 6.48 -5.47
CA PRO A 246 -17.94 5.45 -5.61
C PRO A 246 -19.08 6.06 -6.42
N THR A 247 -19.45 5.39 -7.52
CA THR A 247 -20.65 5.79 -8.26
C THR A 247 -21.81 5.63 -7.27
N PRO A 248 -22.61 6.68 -7.01
CA PRO A 248 -23.73 6.55 -6.10
C PRO A 248 -24.61 5.41 -6.59
N THR A 249 -24.90 4.46 -5.71
CA THR A 249 -25.90 3.43 -6.01
C THR A 249 -27.23 4.15 -6.22
N PRO A 250 -27.94 3.95 -7.35
CA PRO A 250 -29.22 4.59 -7.57
C PRO A 250 -30.16 4.19 -6.43
N VAL A 251 -30.77 5.19 -5.78
CA VAL A 251 -31.86 4.94 -4.82
C VAL A 251 -33.04 4.39 -5.62
N PRO A 252 -33.55 3.19 -5.28
CA PRO A 252 -34.71 2.67 -5.99
C PRO A 252 -35.96 3.53 -5.73
N GLU A 253 -36.78 3.69 -6.76
CA GLU A 253 -38.04 4.45 -6.73
C GLU A 253 -39.19 3.54 -7.16
N TYR A 254 -40.15 3.33 -6.26
CA TYR A 254 -41.33 2.49 -6.46
C TYR A 254 -42.57 3.35 -6.22
N PRO A 255 -43.18 3.94 -7.27
CA PRO A 255 -44.33 4.81 -7.08
C PRO A 255 -45.56 4.02 -6.66
N THR A 256 -46.45 4.66 -5.89
CA THR A 256 -47.75 4.08 -5.53
C THR A 256 -48.61 3.88 -6.81
N PRO A 257 -49.11 2.65 -7.08
CA PRO A 257 -49.95 2.38 -8.24
C PRO A 257 -51.25 3.19 -8.24
N VAL A 258 -51.71 3.59 -9.43
CA VAL A 258 -52.93 4.38 -9.62
C VAL A 258 -54.02 3.55 -10.29
N ILE A 259 -55.17 3.42 -9.64
CA ILE A 259 -56.36 2.80 -10.22
C ILE A 259 -57.18 3.85 -10.98
N SER A 260 -57.50 3.56 -12.24
CA SER A 260 -58.40 4.34 -13.09
C SER A 260 -59.68 3.58 -13.44
N GLY A 261 -60.76 4.32 -13.69
CA GLY A 261 -62.08 3.77 -14.03
C GLY A 261 -63.13 3.99 -12.94
N SER A 262 -64.39 3.72 -13.25
CA SER A 262 -65.48 3.81 -12.27
C SER A 262 -65.66 2.47 -11.56
N PRO A 263 -65.56 2.41 -10.22
CA PRO A 263 -65.82 1.18 -9.46
C PRO A 263 -67.33 0.91 -9.46
N SER A 264 -67.83 0.24 -10.48
CA SER A 264 -69.24 -0.08 -10.64
C SER A 264 -69.40 -1.42 -11.34
N VAL A 265 -70.40 -2.20 -10.95
CA VAL A 265 -70.65 -3.53 -11.53
C VAL A 265 -70.72 -3.43 -13.06
N GLY A 266 -70.01 -4.33 -13.74
CA GLY A 266 -69.93 -4.41 -15.20
C GLY A 266 -68.94 -3.45 -15.85
N LYS A 267 -68.28 -2.56 -15.08
CA LYS A 267 -67.18 -1.71 -15.58
C LYS A 267 -65.82 -2.39 -15.36
N THR A 268 -64.80 -1.82 -15.97
CA THR A 268 -63.41 -2.28 -15.85
C THR A 268 -62.59 -1.19 -15.15
N LEU A 269 -61.79 -1.60 -14.16
CA LEU A 269 -60.73 -0.79 -13.58
C LEU A 269 -59.41 -1.17 -14.25
N THR A 270 -58.50 -0.20 -14.37
CA THR A 270 -57.15 -0.39 -14.90
C THR A 270 -56.13 0.13 -13.90
N VAL A 271 -54.98 -0.52 -13.78
CA VAL A 271 -53.87 -0.04 -12.94
C VAL A 271 -52.76 0.54 -13.82
N ASP A 272 -52.26 1.70 -13.41
CA ASP A 272 -50.97 2.23 -13.83
C ASP A 272 -49.98 1.98 -12.68
N PRO A 273 -48.98 1.10 -12.84
CA PRO A 273 -47.98 0.82 -11.80
C PRO A 273 -46.94 1.92 -11.64
N GLY A 274 -46.92 2.92 -12.53
CA GLY A 274 -45.85 3.93 -12.62
C GLY A 274 -44.53 3.36 -13.15
N THR A 275 -43.51 4.22 -13.19
CA THR A 275 -42.17 3.83 -13.64
C THR A 275 -41.33 3.39 -12.45
N TRP A 276 -40.99 2.11 -12.40
CA TRP A 276 -40.12 1.56 -11.35
C TRP A 276 -38.66 1.80 -11.71
N SER A 277 -37.87 2.21 -10.72
CA SER A 277 -36.43 2.42 -10.85
C SER A 277 -35.67 1.59 -9.81
N PRO A 278 -34.63 0.86 -10.21
CA PRO A 278 -34.26 0.56 -11.60
C PRO A 278 -35.36 -0.24 -12.32
N ALA A 279 -35.39 -0.14 -13.64
CA ALA A 279 -36.44 -0.75 -14.45
C ALA A 279 -36.51 -2.26 -14.23
N ASP A 280 -37.66 -2.73 -13.77
CA ASP A 280 -37.96 -4.14 -13.61
C ASP A 280 -38.53 -4.71 -14.93
N PRO A 281 -37.96 -5.80 -15.48
CA PRO A 281 -38.51 -6.46 -16.67
C PRO A 281 -39.89 -7.12 -16.47
N GLY A 282 -40.40 -7.27 -15.24
CA GLY A 282 -41.69 -7.90 -14.99
C GLY A 282 -42.31 -7.53 -13.63
N LEU A 283 -43.37 -6.72 -13.66
CA LEU A 283 -44.17 -6.40 -12.49
C LEU A 283 -45.28 -7.44 -12.29
N ASP A 284 -45.39 -7.96 -11.07
CA ASP A 284 -46.49 -8.79 -10.63
C ASP A 284 -47.63 -7.91 -10.12
N ILE A 285 -48.85 -8.20 -10.55
CA ILE A 285 -50.06 -7.46 -10.18
C ILE A 285 -50.99 -8.40 -9.42
N GLN A 286 -51.62 -7.91 -8.36
CA GLN A 286 -52.70 -8.62 -7.68
C GLN A 286 -53.78 -7.62 -7.23
N TRP A 287 -55.02 -7.86 -7.60
CA TRP A 287 -56.17 -7.07 -7.16
C TRP A 287 -56.79 -7.61 -5.88
N TYR A 288 -57.34 -6.72 -5.06
CA TYR A 288 -57.96 -7.05 -3.78
C TYR A 288 -59.33 -6.39 -3.64
N ALA A 289 -60.22 -7.03 -2.89
CA ALA A 289 -61.49 -6.46 -2.46
C ALA A 289 -61.57 -6.52 -0.93
N ASP A 290 -61.72 -5.37 -0.28
CA ASP A 290 -61.63 -5.22 1.18
C ASP A 290 -60.42 -5.99 1.75
N GLU A 291 -59.24 -5.73 1.16
CA GLU A 291 -57.94 -6.31 1.52
C GLU A 291 -57.80 -7.84 1.28
N LYS A 292 -58.83 -8.50 0.74
CA LYS A 292 -58.76 -9.92 0.37
C LYS A 292 -58.39 -10.09 -1.10
N PRO A 293 -57.39 -10.94 -1.43
CA PRO A 293 -56.97 -11.12 -2.80
C PRO A 293 -58.12 -11.71 -3.63
N LEU A 294 -58.31 -11.16 -4.83
CA LEU A 294 -59.23 -11.69 -5.84
C LEU A 294 -58.47 -12.77 -6.64
N PRO A 295 -58.77 -14.06 -6.46
CA PRO A 295 -57.97 -15.12 -7.09
C PRO A 295 -57.97 -15.01 -8.62
N GLY A 296 -56.78 -15.03 -9.21
CA GLY A 296 -56.59 -14.94 -10.67
C GLY A 296 -56.70 -13.52 -11.25
N ALA A 297 -56.98 -12.51 -10.43
CA ALA A 297 -56.95 -11.12 -10.86
C ALA A 297 -55.51 -10.58 -10.80
N THR A 298 -54.70 -10.97 -11.80
CA THR A 298 -53.27 -10.61 -11.88
C THR A 298 -52.90 -9.80 -13.12
N GLY A 299 -53.88 -9.39 -13.92
CA GLY A 299 -53.66 -8.54 -15.09
C GLY A 299 -53.74 -7.04 -14.76
N PRO A 300 -53.35 -6.16 -15.71
CA PRO A 300 -53.42 -4.71 -15.55
C PRO A 300 -54.86 -4.16 -15.56
N SER A 301 -55.86 -5.03 -15.69
CA SER A 301 -57.27 -4.67 -15.73
C SER A 301 -58.11 -5.65 -14.92
N LEU A 302 -59.09 -5.11 -14.20
CA LEU A 302 -60.06 -5.87 -13.42
C LEU A 302 -61.48 -5.53 -13.88
N LYS A 303 -62.21 -6.53 -14.38
CA LYS A 303 -63.65 -6.40 -14.62
C LYS A 303 -64.39 -6.57 -13.29
N ILE A 304 -65.20 -5.58 -12.93
CA ILE A 304 -65.97 -5.58 -11.70
C ILE A 304 -67.21 -6.46 -11.86
N ASP A 305 -67.25 -7.57 -11.13
CA ASP A 305 -68.40 -8.45 -11.07
C ASP A 305 -69.45 -7.94 -10.06
N GLY A 306 -70.64 -8.56 -10.06
CA GLY A 306 -71.71 -8.20 -9.15
C GLY A 306 -71.46 -8.55 -7.67
N LYS A 307 -70.53 -9.47 -7.40
CA LYS A 307 -70.19 -9.94 -6.04
C LYS A 307 -69.29 -8.93 -5.31
N LEU A 308 -68.56 -8.10 -6.06
CA LEU A 308 -67.74 -7.01 -5.51
C LEU A 308 -68.55 -5.78 -5.10
N ARG A 309 -69.88 -5.79 -5.22
CA ARG A 309 -70.69 -4.61 -4.88
C ARG A 309 -70.49 -4.21 -3.41
N GLY A 310 -70.20 -2.92 -3.20
CA GLY A 310 -69.98 -2.35 -1.87
C GLY A 310 -68.56 -2.50 -1.34
N THR A 311 -67.69 -3.27 -2.00
CA THR A 311 -66.30 -3.45 -1.56
C THR A 311 -65.43 -2.28 -2.02
N LEU A 312 -64.32 -2.03 -1.31
CA LEU A 312 -63.23 -1.17 -1.75
C LEU A 312 -62.25 -2.01 -2.58
N ILE A 313 -61.80 -1.48 -3.71
CA ILE A 313 -60.81 -2.16 -4.56
C ILE A 313 -59.44 -1.52 -4.37
N THR A 314 -58.43 -2.35 -4.15
CA THR A 314 -57.01 -1.97 -4.19
C THR A 314 -56.25 -2.88 -5.13
N VAL A 315 -55.06 -2.44 -5.55
CA VAL A 315 -54.13 -3.25 -6.34
C VAL A 315 -52.74 -3.14 -5.73
N THR A 316 -52.09 -4.27 -5.59
CA THR A 316 -50.69 -4.37 -5.17
C THR A 316 -49.85 -4.70 -6.39
N VAL A 317 -48.75 -3.97 -6.54
CA VAL A 317 -47.75 -4.20 -7.58
C VAL A 317 -46.45 -4.57 -6.90
N THR A 318 -45.86 -5.68 -7.33
CA THR A 318 -44.61 -6.21 -6.81
C THR A 318 -43.58 -6.27 -7.93
N GLY A 319 -42.38 -5.77 -7.66
CA GLY A 319 -41.22 -5.89 -8.55
C GLY A 319 -40.05 -6.59 -7.88
N HIS A 320 -39.09 -7.04 -8.70
CA HIS A 320 -37.93 -7.84 -8.37
C HIS A 320 -36.66 -7.09 -8.79
N TYR A 321 -35.77 -6.82 -7.84
CA TYR A 321 -34.48 -6.21 -8.15
C TYR A 321 -33.37 -6.89 -7.36
N GLN A 322 -32.34 -7.38 -8.08
CA GLN A 322 -31.19 -8.09 -7.52
C GLN A 322 -31.52 -9.27 -6.57
N GLY A 323 -32.69 -9.90 -6.75
CA GLY A 323 -33.14 -11.03 -5.91
C GLY A 323 -34.00 -10.61 -4.71
N ASP A 324 -34.20 -9.30 -4.50
CA ASP A 324 -35.15 -8.76 -3.53
C ASP A 324 -36.49 -8.40 -4.17
N PHE A 325 -37.56 -8.42 -3.36
CA PHE A 325 -38.92 -8.06 -3.77
C PHE A 325 -39.32 -6.74 -3.14
N TYR A 326 -39.91 -5.85 -3.95
CA TYR A 326 -40.42 -4.56 -3.51
C TYR A 326 -41.90 -4.47 -3.87
N THR A 327 -42.72 -3.92 -2.97
CA THR A 327 -44.18 -3.98 -3.12
C THR A 327 -44.81 -2.65 -2.76
N GLU A 328 -45.69 -2.17 -3.62
CA GLU A 328 -46.48 -0.96 -3.42
C GLU A 328 -47.97 -1.24 -3.63
N THR A 329 -48.83 -0.61 -2.84
CA THR A 329 -50.29 -0.81 -2.91
C THR A 329 -51.00 0.51 -3.17
N SER A 330 -51.92 0.50 -4.12
CA SER A 330 -52.72 1.69 -4.45
C SER A 330 -53.56 2.16 -3.28
N TYR A 331 -54.00 3.42 -3.32
CA TYR A 331 -55.13 3.85 -2.53
C TYR A 331 -56.41 3.08 -2.92
N PRO A 332 -57.35 2.86 -1.98
CA PRO A 332 -58.62 2.20 -2.28
C PRO A 332 -59.51 3.06 -3.16
N THR A 333 -60.28 2.42 -4.04
CA THR A 333 -61.37 3.10 -4.76
C THR A 333 -62.50 3.51 -3.81
N ALA A 334 -63.44 4.33 -4.29
CA ALA A 334 -64.75 4.39 -3.67
C ALA A 334 -65.43 2.99 -3.67
N PRO A 335 -66.38 2.72 -2.76
CA PRO A 335 -67.14 1.47 -2.75
C PRO A 335 -67.79 1.18 -4.11
N VAL A 336 -67.72 -0.07 -4.56
CA VAL A 336 -68.29 -0.47 -5.86
C VAL A 336 -69.80 -0.21 -5.91
N GLY A 337 -70.21 0.64 -6.83
CA GLY A 337 -71.61 1.02 -7.08
C GLY A 337 -72.39 0.04 -7.94
N ALA A 338 -73.71 0.23 -8.01
CA ALA A 338 -74.59 -0.51 -8.90
C ALA A 338 -74.30 -0.20 -10.39
N VAL A 339 -74.73 -1.09 -11.28
CA VAL A 339 -74.78 -0.78 -12.73
C VAL A 339 -75.65 0.46 -12.91
N LYS A 340 -75.10 1.55 -13.49
CA LYS A 340 -75.96 2.61 -14.05
C LYS A 340 -76.66 2.02 -15.26
N GLY A 341 -77.91 1.59 -15.09
CA GLY A 341 -78.80 1.31 -16.20
C GLY A 341 -79.16 2.62 -16.89
N ASN A 342 -79.02 2.68 -18.22
CA ASN A 342 -79.67 3.71 -19.00
C ASN A 342 -81.19 3.54 -18.83
N HIS A 343 -81.80 4.45 -18.07
CA HIS A 343 -83.23 4.72 -18.14
C HIS A 343 -83.45 5.90 -19.09
#